data_AF-A0A945QNL8-F1
#
_entry.id   AF-A0A945QNL8-F1
#
_cell.length_a   1.000
_cell.length_b   1.000
_cell.length_c   1.000
_cell.angle_alpha   90.00
_cell.angle_beta   90.00
_cell.angle_gamma   90.00
#
_symmetry.space_group_name_H-M   'P 1'
#
loop_
_entity.id
_entity.type
_entity.pdbx_description
1 polymer ?
#
loop_
_entity_poly.entity_id
_entity_poly.type
_entity_poly.pdbx_seq_one_letter_code
_entity_poly.pdbx_strand_id
1 'polypeptide(L)'
;MKKILLPISMFLFFAVGCDNPMLSKSTDLDSEELQALSYELSSELGLSESSTDGLNDILKRHGRKGKHREPGFLWKVAGELADSLSDDEKAMLFEKMDDKDIPLFGMNKKSGSKYKKFKQKNSFNGIIKVLNEDQKVIFKEILSSYKEKFKSIHSQVKDGTLSKDDAKTQLEPLSEAMKAEIDALLTDDQKALVEQNQADKKAKRQAYKDSTKAVKIDILDMTSDQVAIYESIKQETREAANALFVQSKNGEIDRESLRAALKNLFSSRNEKFEALFTAGQLEIIKIHKALQLRMKKHKGQKGKKGGGSKKRGGKKGKNG
;
A
#
# COMPACT_ATOMS: atom_id res chain seq x y z
N MET A 1 12.23 66.16 -34.11
CA MET A 1 11.55 67.18 -33.28
C MET A 1 10.14 66.70 -32.92
N LYS A 2 9.91 66.35 -31.65
CA LYS A 2 8.75 66.76 -30.84
C LYS A 2 8.92 66.13 -29.46
N LYS A 3 8.91 67.01 -28.46
CA LYS A 3 9.27 66.77 -27.07
C LYS A 3 8.04 66.37 -26.27
N ILE A 4 8.23 65.36 -25.42
CA ILE A 4 7.74 65.14 -24.05
C ILE A 4 6.69 66.14 -23.53
N LEU A 5 5.54 65.63 -23.08
CA LEU A 5 4.98 65.98 -21.77
C LEU A 5 4.05 64.87 -21.25
N LEU A 6 4.49 64.18 -20.19
CA LEU A 6 3.62 63.44 -19.26
C LEU A 6 2.89 64.45 -18.36
N PRO A 7 1.72 64.08 -17.83
CA PRO A 7 1.62 64.14 -16.37
C PRO A 7 1.00 62.87 -15.76
N ILE A 8 1.76 62.28 -14.85
CA ILE A 8 1.38 61.84 -13.49
C ILE A 8 -0.11 61.48 -13.33
N SER A 9 -0.40 60.17 -13.37
CA SER A 9 -1.58 59.60 -12.71
C SER A 9 -1.15 58.42 -11.84
N MET A 10 -1.15 58.72 -10.55
CA MET A 10 -1.38 57.86 -9.39
C MET A 10 -1.17 56.34 -9.54
N PHE A 11 -0.16 55.87 -8.82
CA PHE A 11 -0.04 54.49 -8.36
C PHE A 11 -1.34 54.04 -7.66
N LEU A 12 -2.06 53.10 -8.25
CA LEU A 12 -2.93 52.16 -7.54
C LEU A 12 -2.43 50.76 -7.92
N PHE A 13 -1.40 50.31 -7.20
CA PHE A 13 -1.12 48.89 -7.10
C PHE A 13 -2.30 48.26 -6.35
N PHE A 14 -3.28 47.76 -7.08
CA PHE A 14 -4.03 46.62 -6.59
C PHE A 14 -3.02 45.48 -6.43
N ALA A 15 -2.54 45.32 -5.19
CA ALA A 15 -2.04 44.04 -4.76
C ALA A 15 -3.19 43.05 -4.92
N VAL A 16 -3.25 42.41 -6.10
CA VAL A 16 -3.78 41.06 -6.20
C VAL A 16 -2.76 40.21 -5.45
N GLY A 17 -2.82 40.28 -4.11
CA GLY A 17 -2.45 39.14 -3.31
C GLY A 17 -3.30 38.00 -3.85
N CYS A 18 -2.66 36.89 -4.19
CA CYS A 18 -3.37 35.63 -4.38
C CYS A 18 -4.02 35.23 -3.04
N ASP A 19 -5.05 35.96 -2.62
CA ASP A 19 -6.13 35.39 -1.84
C ASP A 19 -6.79 34.40 -2.78
N ASN A 20 -6.41 33.13 -2.65
CA ASN A 20 -7.22 32.03 -3.14
C ASN A 20 -8.59 32.17 -2.46
N PRO A 21 -9.68 32.51 -3.18
CA PRO A 21 -11.02 32.49 -2.61
C PRO A 21 -11.58 31.05 -2.55
N MET A 22 -10.75 30.04 -2.85
CA MET A 22 -11.08 28.62 -2.84
C MET A 22 -10.58 27.92 -1.58
N LEU A 23 -10.73 28.56 -0.42
CA LEU A 23 -10.91 27.85 0.84
C LEU A 23 -12.41 27.78 1.10
N SER A 24 -13.10 26.95 0.31
CA SER A 24 -14.43 26.49 0.72
C SER A 24 -14.26 25.85 2.09
N LYS A 25 -14.91 26.48 3.08
CA LYS A 25 -15.22 26.02 4.43
C LYS A 25 -14.51 24.70 4.77
N SER A 26 -13.34 24.78 5.40
CA SER A 26 -12.60 23.60 5.83
C SER A 26 -13.52 22.73 6.67
N THR A 27 -14.07 21.67 6.10
CA THR A 27 -14.75 20.65 6.87
C THR A 27 -13.67 20.05 7.75
N ASP A 28 -13.67 20.40 9.04
CA ASP A 28 -12.65 20.00 10.01
C ASP A 28 -12.74 18.48 10.22
N LEU A 29 -12.11 17.73 9.31
CA LEU A 29 -11.89 16.31 9.47
C LEU A 29 -10.75 16.17 10.46
N ASP A 30 -10.98 15.41 11.52
CA ASP A 30 -10.07 15.27 12.66
C ASP A 30 -8.75 14.52 12.35
N SER A 31 -8.47 14.28 11.07
CA SER A 31 -7.27 13.62 10.58
C SER A 31 -6.81 14.25 9.26
N GLU A 32 -5.54 14.62 9.20
CA GLU A 32 -4.85 15.08 7.99
C GLU A 32 -4.97 14.05 6.85
N GLU A 33 -5.02 12.75 7.18
CA GLU A 33 -5.23 11.67 6.20
C GLU A 33 -6.64 11.72 5.59
N LEU A 34 -7.67 12.05 6.39
CA LEU A 34 -9.04 12.18 5.91
C LEU A 34 -9.25 13.47 5.14
N GLN A 35 -8.65 14.58 5.59
CA GLN A 35 -8.68 15.85 4.87
C GLN A 35 -8.07 15.72 3.48
N ALA A 36 -6.91 15.06 3.37
CA ALA A 36 -6.25 14.84 2.09
C ALA A 36 -7.07 13.91 1.17
N LEU A 37 -7.73 12.89 1.73
CA LEU A 37 -8.62 12.01 0.97
C LEU A 37 -9.85 12.76 0.45
N SER A 38 -10.51 13.55 1.31
CA SER A 38 -11.65 14.38 0.94
C SER A 38 -11.28 15.36 -0.18
N TYR A 39 -10.21 16.13 0.01
CA TYR A 39 -9.76 17.09 -0.99
C TYR A 39 -9.41 16.44 -2.34
N GLU A 40 -8.71 15.29 -2.33
CA GLU A 40 -8.42 14.56 -3.56
C GLU A 40 -9.70 14.07 -4.24
N LEU A 41 -10.67 13.55 -3.49
CA LEU A 41 -11.94 13.09 -4.06
C LEU A 41 -12.76 14.26 -4.63
N SER A 42 -12.98 15.32 -3.85
CA SER A 42 -13.73 16.49 -4.33
C SER A 42 -13.08 17.14 -5.56
N SER A 43 -11.76 17.32 -5.54
CA SER A 43 -11.05 17.95 -6.65
C SER A 43 -10.93 17.06 -7.88
N GLU A 44 -10.67 15.75 -7.73
CA GLU A 44 -10.51 14.86 -8.87
C GLU A 44 -11.84 14.51 -9.54
N LEU A 45 -12.92 14.44 -8.77
CA LEU A 45 -14.24 14.06 -9.27
C LEU A 45 -15.07 15.28 -9.73
N GLY A 46 -14.60 16.50 -9.45
CA GLY A 46 -15.38 17.71 -9.73
C GLY A 46 -16.69 17.75 -8.94
N LEU A 47 -16.68 17.23 -7.70
CA LEU A 47 -17.88 17.16 -6.87
C LEU A 47 -18.47 18.56 -6.67
N SER A 48 -19.80 18.64 -6.72
CA SER A 48 -20.52 19.84 -6.30
C SER A 48 -20.25 20.16 -4.82
N GLU A 49 -20.59 21.37 -4.38
CA GLU A 49 -20.48 21.74 -2.96
C GLU A 49 -21.32 20.80 -2.08
N SER A 50 -22.57 20.50 -2.49
CA SER A 50 -23.44 19.55 -1.79
C SER A 50 -22.88 18.13 -1.77
N SER A 51 -22.32 17.65 -2.88
CA SER A 51 -21.71 16.31 -2.94
C SER A 51 -20.43 16.23 -2.09
N THR A 52 -19.67 17.32 -2.03
CA THR A 52 -18.48 17.45 -1.17
C THR A 52 -18.87 17.44 0.31
N ASP A 53 -19.92 18.16 0.70
CA ASP A 53 -20.43 18.14 2.07
C ASP A 53 -20.95 16.74 2.46
N GLY A 54 -21.69 16.08 1.57
CA GLY A 54 -22.11 14.70 1.75
C GLY A 54 -20.94 13.74 1.96
N LEU A 55 -19.92 13.79 1.10
CA LEU A 55 -18.69 13.02 1.26
C LEU A 55 -18.03 13.27 2.62
N ASN A 56 -17.90 14.54 3.02
CA ASN A 56 -17.28 14.91 4.28
C ASN A 56 -18.05 14.37 5.49
N ASP A 57 -19.37 14.35 5.42
CA ASP A 57 -20.20 13.82 6.50
C ASP A 57 -20.12 12.30 6.59
N ILE A 58 -20.06 11.58 5.47
CA ILE A 58 -19.77 10.13 5.44
C ILE A 58 -18.40 9.85 6.07
N LEU A 59 -17.37 10.59 5.66
CA LEU A 59 -16.01 10.44 6.22
C LEU A 59 -15.97 10.74 7.72
N LYS A 60 -16.73 11.73 8.20
CA LYS A 60 -16.86 12.02 9.64
C LYS A 60 -17.55 10.89 10.38
N ARG A 61 -18.68 10.40 9.85
CA ARG A 61 -19.51 9.35 10.48
C ARG A 61 -18.68 8.10 10.76
N HIS A 62 -17.87 7.69 9.78
CA HIS A 62 -17.07 6.45 9.87
C HIS A 62 -15.64 6.65 10.34
N GLY A 63 -15.08 7.86 10.19
CA GLY A 63 -13.64 8.11 10.31
C GLY A 63 -13.19 8.85 11.57
N ARG A 64 -14.12 9.53 12.27
CA ARG A 64 -13.80 10.37 13.44
C ARG A 64 -13.15 9.59 14.59
N LYS A 65 -12.43 10.29 15.45
CA LYS A 65 -11.71 9.78 16.62
C LYS A 65 -10.73 8.65 16.28
N GLY A 66 -10.14 8.70 15.09
CA GLY A 66 -9.19 7.69 14.62
C GLY A 66 -9.82 6.43 14.01
N LYS A 67 -11.16 6.36 13.90
CA LYS A 67 -11.88 5.21 13.34
C LYS A 67 -11.57 4.93 11.88
N HIS A 68 -11.00 5.89 11.15
CA HIS A 68 -10.47 5.67 9.79
C HIS A 68 -9.34 4.62 9.72
N ARG A 69 -8.82 4.18 10.88
CA ARG A 69 -7.84 3.09 11.01
C ARG A 69 -8.45 1.76 11.43
N GLU A 70 -9.73 1.73 11.76
CA GLU A 70 -10.45 0.51 12.12
C GLU A 70 -10.68 -0.40 10.92
N PRO A 71 -10.81 -1.73 11.15
CA PRO A 71 -11.16 -2.67 10.11
C PRO A 71 -12.50 -2.29 9.46
N GLY A 72 -12.56 -2.39 8.14
CA GLY A 72 -13.80 -2.14 7.39
C GLY A 72 -14.16 -0.67 7.14
N PHE A 73 -13.40 0.32 7.64
CA PHE A 73 -13.71 1.75 7.44
C PHE A 73 -14.07 2.10 5.98
N LEU A 74 -13.22 1.72 5.02
CA LEU A 74 -13.45 2.02 3.60
C LEU A 74 -14.64 1.27 3.01
N TRP A 75 -15.04 0.13 3.57
CA TRP A 75 -16.26 -0.58 3.14
C TRP A 75 -17.49 0.22 3.54
N LYS A 76 -17.54 0.72 4.78
CA LYS A 76 -18.65 1.55 5.26
C LYS A 76 -18.81 2.82 4.42
N VAL A 77 -17.69 3.50 4.14
CA VAL A 77 -17.67 4.67 3.25
C VAL A 77 -18.12 4.30 1.84
N ALA A 78 -17.67 3.16 1.30
CA ALA A 78 -18.07 2.72 -0.03
C ALA A 78 -19.57 2.39 -0.15
N GLY A 79 -20.16 1.81 0.88
CA GLY A 79 -21.60 1.55 0.94
C GLY A 79 -22.40 2.85 0.87
N GLU A 80 -22.12 3.81 1.75
CA GLU A 80 -22.86 5.09 1.74
C GLU A 80 -22.61 5.91 0.45
N LEU A 81 -21.40 5.84 -0.13
CA LEU A 81 -21.11 6.52 -1.40
C LEU A 81 -21.82 5.87 -2.61
N ALA A 82 -22.14 4.59 -2.56
CA ALA A 82 -22.90 3.95 -3.62
C ALA A 82 -24.32 4.54 -3.73
N ASP A 83 -24.92 4.92 -2.60
CA ASP A 83 -26.25 5.52 -2.55
C ASP A 83 -26.21 7.05 -2.76
N SER A 84 -25.13 7.72 -2.34
CA SER A 84 -25.06 9.18 -2.34
C SER A 84 -24.55 9.82 -3.63
N LEU A 85 -23.71 9.11 -4.40
CA LEU A 85 -23.12 9.64 -5.62
C LEU A 85 -24.07 9.44 -6.81
N SER A 86 -24.09 10.41 -7.72
CA SER A 86 -24.76 10.25 -9.02
C SER A 86 -23.99 9.30 -9.93
N ASP A 87 -24.64 8.80 -10.99
CA ASP A 87 -23.99 7.93 -11.97
C ASP A 87 -22.81 8.63 -12.67
N ASP A 88 -22.92 9.94 -12.93
CA ASP A 88 -21.84 10.74 -13.50
C ASP A 88 -20.65 10.84 -12.54
N GLU A 89 -20.90 11.08 -11.24
CA GLU A 89 -19.85 11.13 -10.21
C GLU A 89 -19.18 9.77 -10.02
N LYS A 90 -19.95 8.67 -10.09
CA LYS A 90 -19.41 7.30 -10.08
C LYS A 90 -18.55 7.03 -11.31
N ALA A 91 -18.98 7.45 -12.50
CA ALA A 91 -18.19 7.31 -13.73
C ALA A 91 -16.84 8.03 -13.61
N MET A 92 -16.83 9.26 -13.12
CA MET A 92 -15.59 10.02 -12.84
C MET A 92 -14.70 9.32 -11.80
N LEU A 93 -15.30 8.70 -10.78
CA LEU A 93 -14.56 7.94 -9.77
C LEU A 93 -13.84 6.72 -10.35
N PHE A 94 -14.47 6.10 -11.35
CA PHE A 94 -14.02 4.87 -12.01
C PHE A 94 -13.08 5.12 -13.18
N GLU A 95 -13.12 6.27 -13.83
CA GLU A 95 -12.31 6.62 -15.02
C GLU A 95 -10.83 6.24 -14.84
N LYS A 96 -10.18 6.70 -13.76
CA LYS A 96 -8.75 6.38 -13.49
C LYS A 96 -8.47 4.89 -13.25
N MET A 97 -9.47 4.13 -12.82
CA MET A 97 -9.35 2.67 -12.68
C MET A 97 -9.50 1.99 -14.04
N ASP A 98 -10.46 2.42 -14.84
CA ASP A 98 -10.79 1.87 -16.14
C ASP A 98 -9.67 2.18 -17.16
N ASP A 99 -9.19 3.42 -17.23
CA ASP A 99 -8.01 3.84 -18.02
C ASP A 99 -6.75 2.99 -17.77
N LYS A 100 -6.63 2.50 -16.54
CA LYS A 100 -5.44 1.78 -16.08
C LYS A 100 -5.65 0.27 -16.10
N ASP A 101 -6.80 -0.22 -16.53
CA ASP A 101 -7.23 -1.61 -16.44
C ASP A 101 -6.96 -2.17 -15.04
N ILE A 102 -7.34 -1.42 -14.00
CA ILE A 102 -7.11 -1.85 -12.62
C ILE A 102 -8.13 -2.94 -12.30
N PRO A 103 -7.69 -4.19 -12.11
CA PRO A 103 -8.62 -5.27 -11.80
C PRO A 103 -9.28 -5.02 -10.44
N LEU A 104 -10.59 -5.28 -10.37
CA LEU A 104 -11.37 -5.15 -9.14
C LEU A 104 -10.81 -6.10 -8.07
N PHE A 105 -10.65 -7.36 -8.48
CA PHE A 105 -10.07 -8.42 -7.69
C PHE A 105 -8.63 -8.69 -8.14
N GLY A 106 -7.68 -8.84 -7.21
CA GLY A 106 -6.39 -9.46 -7.56
C GLY A 106 -5.52 -8.76 -8.61
N MET A 107 -4.70 -9.51 -9.34
CA MET A 107 -3.39 -9.03 -9.83
C MET A 107 -3.42 -7.92 -10.88
N ASN A 108 -2.92 -6.74 -10.51
CA ASN A 108 -2.65 -5.61 -11.43
C ASN A 108 -1.71 -6.02 -12.59
N LYS A 109 -2.11 -5.78 -13.84
CA LYS A 109 -1.26 -5.94 -15.05
C LYS A 109 -0.01 -5.06 -15.04
N LYS A 110 -0.04 -3.90 -14.38
CA LYS A 110 1.01 -2.86 -14.45
C LYS A 110 2.04 -2.85 -13.31
N SER A 111 2.33 -3.97 -12.65
CA SER A 111 3.56 -4.03 -11.83
C SER A 111 4.78 -4.32 -12.71
N GLY A 112 5.08 -3.42 -13.64
CA GLY A 112 6.46 -3.15 -14.02
C GLY A 112 7.15 -2.60 -12.79
N SER A 113 7.52 -3.48 -11.87
CA SER A 113 8.28 -3.12 -10.68
C SER A 113 9.64 -2.64 -11.19
N LYS A 114 9.79 -1.33 -11.44
CA LYS A 114 11.07 -0.67 -11.14
C LYS A 114 11.43 -1.21 -9.77
N TYR A 115 12.48 -2.02 -9.71
CA TYR A 115 13.01 -2.63 -8.50
C TYR A 115 13.09 -1.55 -7.43
N LYS A 116 12.01 -1.34 -6.67
CA LYS A 116 12.07 -0.64 -5.40
C LYS A 116 12.85 -1.62 -4.58
N LYS A 117 14.15 -1.37 -4.49
CA LYS A 117 15.13 -2.06 -3.65
C LYS A 117 14.35 -2.56 -2.46
N PHE A 118 14.09 -3.86 -2.43
CA PHE A 118 13.28 -4.46 -1.38
C PHE A 118 14.04 -4.09 -0.11
N LYS A 119 13.58 -3.06 0.61
CA LYS A 119 14.11 -2.80 1.93
C LYS A 119 13.68 -4.04 2.67
N GLN A 120 14.62 -4.98 2.81
CA GLN A 120 14.50 -6.17 3.61
C GLN A 120 14.00 -5.64 4.95
N LYS A 121 12.69 -5.74 5.18
CA LYS A 121 12.15 -5.46 6.51
C LYS A 121 12.71 -6.61 7.31
N ASN A 122 13.79 -6.34 8.05
CA ASN A 122 14.59 -7.34 8.75
C ASN A 122 13.66 -8.38 9.37
N SER A 123 13.79 -9.63 8.91
CA SER A 123 13.08 -10.78 9.47
C SER A 123 13.26 -10.86 11.00
N PHE A 124 14.34 -10.26 11.49
CA PHE A 124 14.75 -10.20 12.88
C PHE A 124 14.20 -9.03 13.71
N ASN A 125 13.31 -8.19 13.16
CA ASN A 125 12.78 -7.05 13.92
C ASN A 125 11.96 -7.47 15.16
N GLY A 126 11.51 -8.72 15.24
CA GLY A 126 10.95 -9.29 16.47
C GLY A 126 12.04 -9.62 17.49
N ILE A 127 13.14 -10.23 17.03
CA ILE A 127 14.28 -10.63 17.86
C ILE A 127 14.99 -9.41 18.45
N ILE A 128 15.28 -8.39 17.66
CA ILE A 128 15.99 -7.17 18.11
C ILE A 128 15.31 -6.49 19.31
N LYS A 129 13.98 -6.64 19.45
CA LYS A 129 13.21 -6.02 20.54
C LYS A 129 13.37 -6.72 21.88
N VAL A 130 13.79 -7.98 21.89
CA VAL A 130 13.95 -8.77 23.12
C VAL A 130 15.41 -8.91 23.55
N LEU A 131 16.36 -8.52 22.69
CA LEU A 131 17.79 -8.54 22.98
C LEU A 131 18.17 -7.48 24.02
N ASN A 132 19.10 -7.81 24.90
CA ASN A 132 19.83 -6.84 25.72
C ASN A 132 20.91 -6.10 24.91
N GLU A 133 21.59 -5.11 25.49
CA GLU A 133 22.56 -4.29 24.75
C GLU A 133 23.78 -5.09 24.27
N ASP A 134 24.30 -6.02 25.08
CA ASP A 134 25.44 -6.85 24.72
C ASP A 134 25.09 -7.81 23.56
N GLN A 135 23.93 -8.47 23.64
CA GLN A 135 23.40 -9.30 22.57
C GLN A 135 23.16 -8.48 21.30
N LYS A 136 22.74 -7.21 21.38
CA LYS A 136 22.58 -6.36 20.19
C LYS A 136 23.91 -6.10 19.49
N VAL A 137 25.02 -6.04 20.21
CA VAL A 137 26.36 -5.92 19.61
C VAL A 137 26.69 -7.19 18.83
N ILE A 138 26.63 -8.36 19.48
CA ILE A 138 26.91 -9.66 18.88
C ILE A 138 26.00 -9.92 17.67
N PHE A 139 24.70 -9.62 17.80
CA PHE A 139 23.72 -9.75 16.72
C PHE A 139 24.10 -8.93 15.48
N LYS A 140 24.60 -7.70 15.66
CA LYS A 140 25.05 -6.85 14.54
C LYS A 140 26.30 -7.41 13.86
N GLU A 141 27.20 -8.00 14.63
CA GLU A 141 28.42 -8.64 14.10
C GLU A 141 28.07 -9.87 13.26
N ILE A 142 27.19 -10.75 13.76
CA ILE A 142 26.66 -11.90 13.01
C ILE A 142 26.04 -11.42 11.69
N LEU A 143 25.13 -10.45 11.73
CA LEU A 143 24.51 -9.92 10.51
C LEU A 143 25.52 -9.32 9.52
N SER A 144 26.57 -8.66 10.02
CA SER A 144 27.59 -8.04 9.17
C SER A 144 28.46 -9.08 8.49
N SER A 145 28.87 -10.12 9.22
CA SER A 145 29.62 -11.27 8.70
C SER A 145 28.86 -11.98 7.58
N TYR A 146 27.61 -12.39 7.85
CA TYR A 146 26.80 -13.09 6.86
C TYR A 146 26.42 -12.21 5.67
N LYS A 147 26.22 -10.90 5.87
CA LYS A 147 25.97 -9.96 4.77
C LYS A 147 27.11 -9.93 3.76
N GLU A 148 28.36 -9.95 4.19
CA GLU A 148 29.50 -10.00 3.26
C GLU A 148 29.57 -11.37 2.55
N LYS A 149 29.30 -12.49 3.25
CA LYS A 149 29.18 -13.82 2.62
C LYS A 149 28.11 -13.85 1.53
N PHE A 150 26.91 -13.34 1.82
CA PHE A 150 25.82 -13.24 0.84
C PHE A 150 26.16 -12.33 -0.34
N LYS A 151 26.85 -11.21 -0.09
CA LYS A 151 27.27 -10.26 -1.11
C LYS A 151 28.32 -10.85 -2.05
N SER A 152 29.23 -11.68 -1.53
CA SER A 152 30.21 -12.42 -2.35
C SER A 152 29.50 -13.31 -3.37
N ILE A 153 28.60 -14.19 -2.91
CA ILE A 153 27.83 -15.08 -3.79
C ILE A 153 27.00 -14.28 -4.80
N HIS A 154 26.34 -13.20 -4.35
CA HIS A 154 25.56 -12.36 -5.26
C HIS A 154 26.41 -11.65 -6.32
N SER A 155 27.69 -11.37 -6.01
CA SER A 155 28.62 -10.76 -6.96
C SER A 155 29.05 -11.77 -8.03
N GLN A 156 29.31 -13.02 -7.62
CA GLN A 156 29.62 -14.14 -8.53
C GLN A 156 28.44 -14.47 -9.48
N VAL A 157 27.20 -14.33 -9.00
CA VAL A 157 26.03 -14.44 -9.88
C VAL A 157 25.95 -13.29 -10.88
N LYS A 158 26.40 -12.10 -10.49
CA LYS A 158 26.32 -10.90 -11.31
C LYS A 158 27.40 -10.86 -12.38
N ASP A 159 28.61 -11.33 -12.08
CA ASP A 159 29.71 -11.42 -13.03
C ASP A 159 29.64 -12.69 -13.91
N GLY A 160 28.70 -13.60 -13.62
CA GLY A 160 28.44 -14.79 -14.41
C GLY A 160 29.33 -15.98 -14.06
N THR A 161 30.20 -15.86 -13.04
CA THR A 161 31.05 -16.95 -12.55
C THR A 161 30.28 -18.04 -11.80
N LEU A 162 29.08 -17.71 -11.29
CA LEU A 162 28.19 -18.66 -10.61
C LEU A 162 26.78 -18.62 -11.22
N SER A 163 26.21 -19.79 -11.49
CA SER A 163 24.83 -19.89 -11.91
C SER A 163 23.88 -19.49 -10.77
N LYS A 164 22.64 -19.11 -11.10
CA LYS A 164 21.63 -18.79 -10.07
C LYS A 164 21.25 -20.01 -9.24
N ASP A 165 21.30 -21.20 -9.82
CA ASP A 165 20.92 -22.44 -9.16
C ASP A 165 22.02 -22.87 -8.19
N ASP A 166 23.29 -22.80 -8.61
CA ASP A 166 24.43 -23.06 -7.72
C ASP A 166 24.49 -22.05 -6.57
N ALA A 167 24.20 -20.78 -6.86
CA ALA A 167 24.09 -19.76 -5.83
C ALA A 167 23.01 -20.09 -4.80
N LYS A 168 21.85 -20.59 -5.22
CA LYS A 168 20.78 -20.99 -4.29
C LYS A 168 21.26 -22.07 -3.34
N THR A 169 21.93 -23.10 -3.87
CA THR A 169 22.52 -24.21 -3.08
C THR A 169 23.56 -23.72 -2.07
N GLN A 170 24.30 -22.65 -2.38
CA GLN A 170 25.25 -22.04 -1.44
C GLN A 170 24.59 -21.08 -0.42
N LEU A 171 23.53 -20.38 -0.82
CA LEU A 171 22.84 -19.39 0.02
C LEU A 171 22.00 -20.02 1.14
N GLU A 172 21.39 -21.18 0.88
CA GLU A 172 20.51 -21.87 1.82
C GLU A 172 21.22 -22.28 3.12
N PRO A 173 22.33 -23.04 3.10
CA PRO A 173 23.06 -23.41 4.31
C PRO A 173 23.63 -22.19 5.04
N LEU A 174 24.06 -21.14 4.33
CA LEU A 174 24.47 -19.88 4.97
C LEU A 174 23.32 -19.19 5.70
N SER A 175 22.10 -19.23 5.14
CA SER A 175 20.93 -18.68 5.81
C SER A 175 20.53 -19.50 7.04
N GLU A 176 20.72 -20.82 7.02
CA GLU A 176 20.45 -21.69 8.16
C GLU A 176 21.47 -21.49 9.27
N ALA A 177 22.77 -21.44 8.94
CA ALA A 177 23.83 -21.18 9.89
C ALA A 177 23.66 -19.82 10.59
N MET A 178 23.30 -18.76 9.83
CA MET A 178 22.99 -17.46 10.41
C MET A 178 21.81 -17.51 11.39
N LYS A 179 20.75 -18.27 11.07
CA LYS A 179 19.60 -18.42 11.96
C LYS A 179 19.98 -19.17 13.23
N ALA A 180 20.80 -20.21 13.12
CA ALA A 180 21.28 -20.99 14.25
C ALA A 180 22.14 -20.15 15.20
N GLU A 181 23.07 -19.34 14.67
CA GLU A 181 23.88 -18.42 15.49
C GLU A 181 23.01 -17.36 16.18
N ILE A 182 22.01 -16.82 15.50
CA ILE A 182 21.06 -15.86 16.09
C ILE A 182 20.19 -16.55 17.16
N ASP A 183 19.79 -17.80 16.96
CA ASP A 183 19.00 -18.56 17.93
C ASP A 183 19.82 -18.89 19.19
N ALA A 184 21.09 -19.27 19.03
CA ALA A 184 22.01 -19.53 20.13
C ALA A 184 22.32 -18.29 20.98
N LEU A 185 22.13 -17.08 20.41
CA LEU A 185 22.28 -15.83 21.14
C LEU A 185 21.13 -15.58 22.14
N LEU A 186 19.97 -16.20 21.92
CA LEU A 186 18.77 -15.97 22.73
C LEU A 186 18.71 -16.90 23.94
N THR A 187 18.26 -16.34 25.06
CA THR A 187 17.84 -17.16 26.21
C THR A 187 16.50 -17.86 25.91
N ASP A 188 16.20 -18.93 26.63
CA ASP A 188 14.93 -19.65 26.48
C ASP A 188 13.72 -18.72 26.71
N ASP A 189 13.80 -17.82 27.70
CA ASP A 189 12.77 -16.81 27.94
C ASP A 189 12.60 -15.84 26.76
N GLN A 190 13.69 -15.44 26.11
CA GLN A 190 13.64 -14.58 24.92
C GLN A 190 13.04 -15.31 23.72
N LYS A 191 13.34 -16.60 23.55
CA LYS A 191 12.72 -17.44 22.51
C LYS A 191 11.22 -17.54 22.71
N ALA A 192 10.78 -17.87 23.93
CA ALA A 192 9.37 -17.93 24.29
C ALA A 192 8.65 -16.59 24.04
N LEU A 193 9.28 -15.47 24.42
CA LEU A 193 8.72 -14.14 24.19
C LEU A 193 8.64 -13.79 22.70
N VAL A 194 9.60 -14.22 21.87
CA VAL A 194 9.55 -14.03 20.41
C VAL A 194 8.40 -14.83 19.81
N GLU A 195 8.21 -16.08 20.22
CA GLU A 195 7.10 -16.93 19.77
C GLU A 195 5.74 -16.35 20.15
N GLN A 196 5.58 -15.93 21.40
CA GLN A 196 4.36 -15.26 21.87
C GLN A 196 4.07 -14.00 21.05
N ASN A 197 5.06 -13.13 20.85
CA ASN A 197 4.91 -11.92 20.03
C ASN A 197 4.51 -12.22 18.58
N GLN A 198 5.00 -13.33 18.02
CA GLN A 198 4.60 -13.78 16.68
C GLN A 198 3.15 -14.27 16.68
N ALA A 199 2.76 -15.07 17.67
CA ALA A 199 1.40 -15.57 17.85
C ALA A 199 0.41 -14.41 18.02
N ASP A 200 0.68 -13.46 18.91
CA ASP A 200 -0.14 -12.27 19.16
C ASP A 200 -0.29 -11.42 17.91
N LYS A 201 0.80 -11.22 17.15
CA LYS A 201 0.76 -10.48 15.90
C LYS A 201 -0.06 -11.21 14.83
N LYS A 202 0.00 -12.55 14.79
CA LYS A 202 -0.82 -13.37 13.90
C LYS A 202 -2.29 -13.28 14.30
N ALA A 203 -2.61 -13.42 15.58
CA ALA A 203 -3.96 -13.29 16.13
C ALA A 203 -4.54 -11.91 15.84
N LYS A 204 -3.80 -10.82 16.13
CA LYS A 204 -4.23 -9.45 15.83
C LYS A 204 -4.47 -9.21 14.35
N ARG A 205 -3.62 -9.76 13.47
CA ARG A 205 -3.82 -9.69 12.02
C ARG A 205 -5.05 -10.48 11.57
N GLN A 206 -5.28 -11.63 12.18
CA GLN A 206 -6.43 -12.49 11.87
C GLN A 206 -7.72 -11.79 12.29
N ALA A 207 -7.81 -11.34 13.55
CA ALA A 207 -8.93 -10.55 14.05
C ALA A 207 -9.23 -9.33 13.17
N TYR A 208 -8.20 -8.56 12.75
CA TYR A 208 -8.41 -7.42 11.84
C TYR A 208 -9.00 -7.85 10.49
N LYS A 209 -8.54 -8.97 9.92
CA LYS A 209 -9.08 -9.51 8.66
C LYS A 209 -10.52 -9.97 8.85
N ASP A 210 -10.82 -10.67 9.94
CA ASP A 210 -12.15 -11.20 10.23
C ASP A 210 -13.14 -10.06 10.46
N SER A 211 -12.78 -9.04 11.23
CA SER A 211 -13.60 -7.82 11.37
C SER A 211 -13.79 -7.09 10.03
N THR A 212 -12.75 -6.99 9.20
CA THR A 212 -12.89 -6.36 7.87
C THR A 212 -13.82 -7.17 6.97
N LYS A 213 -13.73 -8.50 7.03
CA LYS A 213 -14.60 -9.42 6.29
C LYS A 213 -16.04 -9.32 6.78
N ALA A 214 -16.28 -9.29 8.08
CA ALA A 214 -17.61 -9.13 8.65
C ALA A 214 -18.27 -7.83 8.16
N VAL A 215 -17.56 -6.70 8.22
CA VAL A 215 -18.07 -5.42 7.68
C VAL A 215 -18.33 -5.50 6.18
N LYS A 216 -17.46 -6.17 5.41
CA LYS A 216 -17.70 -6.37 3.97
C LYS A 216 -19.00 -7.17 3.72
N ILE A 217 -19.20 -8.26 4.46
CA ILE A 217 -20.40 -9.12 4.33
C ILE A 217 -21.65 -8.31 4.62
N ASP A 218 -21.64 -7.56 5.71
CA ASP A 218 -22.72 -6.67 6.14
C ASP A 218 -23.03 -5.58 5.10
N ILE A 219 -22.03 -4.81 4.67
CA ILE A 219 -22.21 -3.72 3.70
C ILE A 219 -22.67 -4.21 2.33
N LEU A 220 -22.22 -5.37 1.89
CA LEU A 220 -22.63 -5.94 0.61
C LEU A 220 -23.93 -6.74 0.72
N ASP A 221 -24.49 -6.90 1.92
CA ASP A 221 -25.62 -7.79 2.20
C ASP A 221 -25.43 -9.18 1.56
N MET A 222 -24.25 -9.78 1.80
CA MET A 222 -23.93 -11.09 1.21
C MET A 222 -24.77 -12.17 1.85
N THR A 223 -25.46 -12.97 1.02
CA THR A 223 -26.17 -14.16 1.51
C THR A 223 -25.21 -15.20 2.09
N SER A 224 -25.71 -16.11 2.93
CA SER A 224 -24.92 -17.23 3.47
C SER A 224 -24.24 -18.04 2.36
N ASP A 225 -24.94 -18.26 1.25
CA ASP A 225 -24.45 -19.00 0.10
C ASP A 225 -23.35 -18.22 -0.62
N GLN A 226 -23.52 -16.91 -0.81
CA GLN A 226 -22.48 -16.06 -1.37
C GLN A 226 -21.23 -16.05 -0.49
N VAL A 227 -21.38 -16.04 0.84
CA VAL A 227 -20.27 -16.12 1.80
C VAL A 227 -19.55 -17.46 1.68
N ALA A 228 -20.28 -18.57 1.62
CA ALA A 228 -19.71 -19.90 1.49
C ALA A 228 -18.91 -20.06 0.17
N ILE A 229 -19.49 -19.63 -0.95
CA ILE A 229 -18.82 -19.65 -2.26
C ILE A 229 -17.59 -18.75 -2.26
N TYR A 230 -17.67 -17.54 -1.67
CA TYR A 230 -16.54 -16.63 -1.56
C TYR A 230 -15.34 -17.28 -0.85
N GLU A 231 -15.59 -17.98 0.26
CA GLU A 231 -14.55 -18.67 1.02
C GLU A 231 -14.00 -19.88 0.27
N SER A 232 -14.84 -20.66 -0.41
CA SER A 232 -14.39 -21.77 -1.26
C SER A 232 -13.43 -21.29 -2.34
N ILE A 233 -13.79 -20.23 -3.08
CA ILE A 233 -12.94 -19.63 -4.11
C ILE A 233 -11.59 -19.20 -3.52
N LYS A 234 -11.58 -18.60 -2.32
CA LYS A 234 -10.34 -18.18 -1.64
C LYS A 234 -9.46 -19.37 -1.26
N GLN A 235 -10.07 -20.43 -0.73
CA GLN A 235 -9.38 -21.63 -0.27
C GLN A 235 -8.79 -22.39 -1.46
N GLU A 236 -9.60 -22.69 -2.47
CA GLU A 236 -9.17 -23.36 -3.72
C GLU A 236 -8.00 -22.62 -4.38
N THR A 237 -8.10 -21.30 -4.48
CA THR A 237 -7.02 -20.50 -5.09
C THR A 237 -5.74 -20.55 -4.25
N ARG A 238 -5.86 -20.57 -2.92
CA ARG A 238 -4.70 -20.65 -2.03
C ARG A 238 -4.01 -22.01 -2.16
N GLU A 239 -4.77 -23.08 -2.19
CA GLU A 239 -4.27 -24.44 -2.35
C GLU A 239 -3.60 -24.61 -3.72
N ALA A 240 -4.26 -24.18 -4.80
CA ALA A 240 -3.69 -24.22 -6.14
C ALA A 240 -2.40 -23.38 -6.26
N ALA A 241 -2.37 -22.17 -5.67
CA ALA A 241 -1.15 -21.35 -5.68
C ALA A 241 -0.02 -22.01 -4.88
N ASN A 242 -0.32 -22.60 -3.72
CA ASN A 242 0.65 -23.33 -2.91
C ASN A 242 1.23 -24.53 -3.68
N ALA A 243 0.38 -25.29 -4.37
CA ALA A 243 0.82 -26.41 -5.20
C ALA A 243 1.81 -25.93 -6.29
N LEU A 244 1.52 -24.83 -6.99
CA LEU A 244 2.43 -24.25 -7.97
C LEU A 244 3.79 -23.84 -7.34
N PHE A 245 3.78 -23.27 -6.13
CA PHE A 245 5.03 -22.95 -5.43
C PHE A 245 5.82 -24.19 -5.03
N VAL A 246 5.16 -25.28 -4.63
CA VAL A 246 5.82 -26.55 -4.32
C VAL A 246 6.46 -27.14 -5.58
N GLN A 247 5.72 -27.21 -6.69
CA GLN A 247 6.24 -27.67 -7.98
C GLN A 247 7.48 -26.88 -8.42
N SER A 248 7.42 -25.55 -8.29
CA SER A 248 8.57 -24.69 -8.63
C SER A 248 9.75 -24.90 -7.67
N LYS A 249 9.50 -25.14 -6.39
CA LYS A 249 10.56 -25.44 -5.41
C LYS A 249 11.26 -26.75 -5.74
N ASN A 250 10.51 -27.75 -6.20
CA ASN A 250 11.00 -29.08 -6.59
C ASN A 250 11.66 -29.09 -7.98
N GLY A 251 11.60 -27.99 -8.73
CA GLY A 251 12.15 -27.91 -10.08
C GLY A 251 11.25 -28.52 -11.17
N GLU A 252 10.00 -28.88 -10.84
CA GLU A 252 9.02 -29.45 -11.78
C GLU A 252 8.54 -28.40 -12.81
N ILE A 253 8.50 -27.13 -12.40
CA ILE A 253 8.19 -26.00 -13.28
C ILE A 253 9.23 -24.89 -13.11
N ASP A 254 9.60 -24.28 -14.24
CA ASP A 254 10.48 -23.12 -14.23
C ASP A 254 9.73 -21.85 -13.76
N ARG A 255 10.48 -20.76 -13.59
CA ARG A 255 9.97 -19.48 -13.09
C ARG A 255 8.95 -18.81 -14.02
N GLU A 256 9.14 -18.91 -15.33
CA GLU A 256 8.22 -18.33 -16.31
C GLU A 256 6.92 -19.14 -16.35
N SER A 257 7.03 -20.46 -16.32
CA SER A 257 5.89 -21.38 -16.19
C SER A 257 5.09 -21.12 -14.90
N LEU A 258 5.76 -20.96 -13.75
CA LEU A 258 5.12 -20.55 -12.49
C LEU A 258 4.39 -19.21 -12.64
N ARG A 259 5.02 -18.22 -13.28
CA ARG A 259 4.44 -16.88 -13.47
C ARG A 259 3.17 -16.93 -14.35
N ALA A 260 3.21 -17.70 -15.43
CA ALA A 260 2.07 -17.91 -16.32
C ALA A 260 0.93 -18.64 -15.61
N ALA A 261 1.23 -19.72 -14.91
CA ALA A 261 0.23 -20.49 -14.16
C ALA A 261 -0.44 -19.66 -13.06
N LEU A 262 0.32 -18.89 -12.28
CA LEU A 262 -0.24 -17.97 -11.28
C LEU A 262 -1.10 -16.87 -11.91
N LYS A 263 -0.69 -16.34 -13.08
CA LYS A 263 -1.49 -15.35 -13.81
C LYS A 263 -2.86 -15.94 -14.17
N ASN A 264 -2.88 -17.13 -14.78
CA ASN A 264 -4.11 -17.80 -15.19
C ASN A 264 -4.99 -18.15 -13.98
N LEU A 265 -4.41 -18.70 -12.92
CA LEU A 265 -5.12 -19.00 -11.67
C LEU A 265 -5.83 -17.77 -11.10
N PHE A 266 -5.14 -16.63 -11.07
CA PHE A 266 -5.70 -15.41 -10.53
C PHE A 266 -6.69 -14.72 -11.48
N SER A 267 -6.57 -14.89 -12.80
CA SER A 267 -7.59 -14.48 -13.76
C SER A 267 -8.89 -15.28 -13.55
N SER A 268 -8.80 -16.62 -13.54
CA SER A 268 -9.97 -17.49 -13.33
C SER A 268 -10.65 -17.22 -11.99
N ARG A 269 -9.88 -17.01 -10.91
CA ARG A 269 -10.45 -16.61 -9.63
C ARG A 269 -11.21 -15.27 -9.72
N ASN A 270 -10.71 -14.31 -10.49
CA ASN A 270 -11.36 -13.02 -10.63
C ASN A 270 -12.71 -13.15 -11.36
N GLU A 271 -12.77 -13.95 -12.42
CA GLU A 271 -14.02 -14.28 -13.12
C GLU A 271 -15.04 -14.93 -12.17
N LYS A 272 -14.61 -15.90 -11.35
CA LYS A 272 -15.46 -16.50 -10.31
C LYS A 272 -15.98 -15.48 -9.29
N PHE A 273 -15.18 -14.48 -8.91
CA PHE A 273 -15.65 -13.42 -8.03
C PHE A 273 -16.59 -12.44 -8.71
N GLU A 274 -16.35 -12.09 -9.98
CA GLU A 274 -17.25 -11.22 -10.73
C GLU A 274 -18.62 -11.85 -10.90
N ALA A 275 -18.68 -13.15 -11.20
CA ALA A 275 -19.94 -13.90 -11.30
C ALA A 275 -20.68 -14.10 -9.96
N LEU A 276 -19.98 -13.96 -8.83
CA LEU A 276 -20.56 -14.18 -7.49
C LEU A 276 -21.42 -13.02 -7.01
N PHE A 277 -21.07 -11.79 -7.41
CA PHE A 277 -21.66 -10.57 -6.87
C PHE A 277 -22.69 -9.98 -7.83
N THR A 278 -23.74 -9.36 -7.28
CA THR A 278 -24.70 -8.59 -8.07
C THR A 278 -24.08 -7.30 -8.61
N ALA A 279 -24.73 -6.66 -9.58
CA ALA A 279 -24.27 -5.38 -10.13
C ALA A 279 -24.08 -4.31 -9.03
N GLY A 280 -25.03 -4.19 -8.09
CA GLY A 280 -24.93 -3.26 -6.96
C GLY A 280 -23.77 -3.60 -6.01
N GLN A 281 -23.58 -4.89 -5.70
CA GLN A 281 -22.44 -5.33 -4.90
C GLN A 281 -21.10 -5.04 -5.60
N LEU A 282 -21.01 -5.26 -6.91
CA LEU A 282 -19.83 -4.95 -7.72
C LEU A 282 -19.54 -3.44 -7.76
N GLU A 283 -20.57 -2.60 -7.80
CA GLU A 283 -20.42 -1.15 -7.70
C GLU A 283 -19.77 -0.74 -6.38
N ILE A 284 -20.30 -1.21 -5.24
CA ILE A 284 -19.72 -0.95 -3.91
C ILE A 284 -18.26 -1.44 -3.85
N ILE A 285 -17.97 -2.62 -4.41
CA ILE A 285 -16.60 -3.17 -4.50
C ILE A 285 -15.68 -2.24 -5.33
N LYS A 286 -16.18 -1.70 -6.44
CA LYS A 286 -15.44 -0.78 -7.32
C LYS A 286 -15.16 0.55 -6.62
N ILE A 287 -16.15 1.11 -5.92
CA ILE A 287 -15.99 2.32 -5.07
C ILE A 287 -14.95 2.05 -3.98
N HIS A 288 -15.08 0.95 -3.22
CA HIS A 288 -14.09 0.58 -2.20
C HIS A 288 -12.67 0.47 -2.78
N LYS A 289 -12.52 -0.10 -3.98
CA LYS A 289 -11.22 -0.20 -4.66
C LYS A 289 -10.68 1.18 -5.04
N ALA A 290 -11.53 2.08 -5.55
CA ALA A 290 -11.16 3.46 -5.87
C ALA A 290 -10.68 4.23 -4.63
N LEU A 291 -11.40 4.11 -3.51
CA LEU A 291 -11.02 4.69 -2.23
C LEU A 291 -9.69 4.10 -1.72
N GLN A 292 -9.50 2.79 -1.83
CA GLN A 292 -8.27 2.13 -1.39
C GLN A 292 -7.04 2.63 -2.16
N LEU A 293 -7.17 2.90 -3.46
CA LEU A 293 -6.07 3.43 -4.28
C LEU A 293 -5.67 4.84 -3.84
N ARG A 294 -6.64 5.70 -3.52
CA ARG A 294 -6.42 7.08 -3.06
C ARG A 294 -5.89 7.12 -1.64
N MET A 295 -6.51 6.40 -0.70
CA MET A 295 -6.06 6.33 0.70
C MET A 295 -4.62 5.81 0.85
N LYS A 296 -4.17 4.91 -0.05
CA LYS A 296 -2.77 4.44 -0.07
C LYS A 296 -1.75 5.56 -0.39
N LYS A 297 -2.13 6.59 -1.14
CA LYS A 297 -1.26 7.75 -1.44
C LYS A 297 -1.01 8.59 -0.17
N HIS A 298 -2.00 8.64 0.72
CA HIS A 298 -1.97 9.49 1.92
C HIS A 298 -1.39 8.80 3.16
N LYS A 299 -1.50 7.46 3.27
CA LYS A 299 -0.97 6.65 4.39
C LYS A 299 0.57 6.69 4.59
N GLY A 300 1.32 7.47 3.80
CA GLY A 300 2.79 7.56 3.83
C GLY A 300 3.37 8.97 3.98
N GLN A 301 2.57 10.01 4.18
CA GLN A 301 3.10 11.39 4.26
C GLN A 301 3.68 11.77 5.64
N LYS A 302 3.43 10.97 6.69
CA LYS A 302 4.14 11.07 7.98
C LYS A 302 5.59 10.62 7.86
N GLY A 303 6.44 11.51 7.35
CA GLY A 303 7.88 11.31 7.17
C GLY A 303 8.54 12.24 6.15
N LYS A 304 7.78 13.08 5.43
CA LYS A 304 8.32 14.07 4.49
C LYS A 304 8.43 15.50 5.05
N LYS A 305 8.43 15.68 6.38
CA LYS A 305 9.01 16.90 6.97
C LYS A 305 10.51 16.69 7.10
N GLY A 306 11.30 17.35 6.24
CA GLY A 306 12.77 17.37 6.33
C GLY A 306 13.55 17.10 5.03
N GLY A 307 12.89 16.97 3.88
CA GLY A 307 13.58 16.97 2.59
C GLY A 307 13.83 18.39 2.14
N GLY A 308 14.84 19.05 2.71
CA GLY A 308 15.29 20.37 2.29
C GLY A 308 15.36 20.44 0.76
N SER A 309 14.54 21.31 0.18
CA SER A 309 14.74 21.82 -1.17
C SER A 309 16.20 22.26 -1.25
N LYS A 310 17.06 21.45 -1.87
CA LYS A 310 18.32 21.93 -2.40
C LYS A 310 17.93 22.98 -3.44
N LYS A 311 17.86 24.23 -2.97
CA LYS A 311 18.00 25.42 -3.81
C LYS A 311 19.10 25.10 -4.81
N ARG A 312 18.72 25.01 -6.08
CA ARG A 312 19.66 24.99 -7.21
C ARG A 312 20.65 26.12 -6.95
N GLY A 313 21.93 25.78 -6.94
CA GLY A 313 23.01 26.69 -6.63
C GLY A 313 22.89 27.97 -7.45
N GLY A 314 22.72 29.08 -6.75
CA GLY A 314 23.06 30.39 -7.28
C GLY A 314 24.55 30.39 -7.57
N LYS A 315 24.89 30.42 -8.86
CA LYS A 315 26.24 30.65 -9.35
C LYS A 315 26.67 32.03 -8.84
N LYS A 316 27.49 32.06 -7.78
CA LYS A 316 28.27 33.24 -7.42
C LYS A 316 29.23 33.50 -8.58
N GLY A 317 28.90 34.46 -9.43
CA GLY A 317 29.91 35.18 -10.19
C GLY A 317 30.69 36.07 -9.24
N LYS A 318 32.01 35.89 -9.20
CA LYS A 318 32.95 36.92 -8.76
C LYS A 318 34.12 36.92 -9.74
N ASN A 319 34.16 38.02 -10.49
CA ASN A 319 35.31 38.80 -10.94
C ASN A 319 36.40 38.10 -11.78
N GLY A 320 36.36 38.41 -13.08
CA GLY A 320 37.48 38.93 -13.85
C GLY A 320 36.97 40.14 -14.61
#